data_AF-A0A101CRR6-F1
#
_entry.id   AF-A0A101CRR6-F1
#
_cell.length_a   1.000
_cell.length_b   1.000
_cell.length_c   1.000
_cell.angle_alpha   90.00
_cell.angle_beta   90.00
_cell.angle_gamma   90.00
#
_symmetry.space_group_name_H-M   'P 1'
#
loop_
_entity.id
_entity.type
_entity.pdbx_description
1 polymer ?
#
loop_
_entity_poly.entity_id
_entity_poly.type
_entity_poly.pdbx_seq_one_letter_code
_entity_poly.pdbx_strand_id
1 'polypeptide(L)'
;MEKKVGSMEDIIYHGLNTVDNKSKVTLDLKDFLLIYRTIEELRRFFHNQDHYPNLKTIHKFLGDRDSGMMSIIDNIYLDVLDKHLNKESEKILEFDAFHAGLIPFYYIKTDDLKTE
;
A
#
# COMPACT_ATOMS: atom_id res chain seq x y z
N MET A 1 -5.49 -24.84 7.36
CA MET A 1 -4.35 -24.46 6.50
C MET A 1 -3.46 -23.56 7.33
N GLU A 2 -2.19 -23.91 7.50
CA GLU A 2 -1.21 -23.06 8.18
C GLU A 2 -1.01 -21.79 7.34
N LYS A 3 -1.14 -20.61 7.94
CA LYS A 3 -0.99 -19.34 7.22
C LYS A 3 0.49 -19.10 6.97
N LYS A 4 0.90 -18.94 5.71
CA LYS A 4 2.30 -18.65 5.35
C LYS A 4 2.55 -17.15 5.44
N VAL A 5 3.64 -16.78 6.11
CA VAL A 5 4.10 -15.40 6.25
C VAL A 5 4.91 -15.02 5.03
N GLY A 6 4.60 -13.88 4.41
CA GLY A 6 5.34 -13.34 3.27
C GLY A 6 6.20 -12.14 3.65
N SER A 7 7.29 -11.92 2.91
CA SER A 7 7.99 -10.62 2.92
C SER A 7 7.09 -9.54 2.29
N MET A 8 7.44 -8.27 2.49
CA MET A 8 6.67 -7.18 1.86
C MET A 8 6.85 -7.20 0.33
N GLU A 9 8.05 -7.57 -0.13
CA GLU A 9 8.39 -7.75 -1.54
C GLU A 9 7.54 -8.85 -2.17
N ASP A 10 7.39 -10.00 -1.49
CA ASP A 10 6.56 -11.10 -1.98
C ASP A 10 5.10 -10.69 -2.10
N ILE A 11 4.59 -9.87 -1.18
CA ILE A 11 3.20 -9.42 -1.16
C ILE A 11 2.98 -8.35 -2.24
N ILE A 12 3.86 -7.36 -2.36
CA ILE A 12 3.69 -6.22 -3.27
C ILE A 12 3.98 -6.61 -4.72
N TYR A 13 4.99 -7.43 -4.97
CA TYR A 13 5.38 -7.80 -6.34
C TYR A 13 4.66 -9.02 -6.89
N HIS A 14 3.83 -9.69 -6.08
CA HIS A 14 3.03 -10.80 -6.54
C HIS A 14 2.15 -10.40 -7.73
N GLY A 15 2.11 -11.25 -8.76
CA GLY A 15 1.25 -11.05 -9.93
C GLY A 15 1.67 -9.92 -10.88
N LEU A 16 2.60 -9.03 -10.51
CA LEU A 16 3.04 -7.94 -11.41
C LEU A 16 3.69 -8.45 -12.70
N ASN A 17 4.30 -9.64 -12.66
CA ASN A 17 4.87 -10.31 -13.83
C ASN A 17 3.81 -10.78 -14.85
N THR A 18 2.52 -10.78 -14.49
CA THR A 18 1.41 -11.12 -15.39
C THR A 18 0.89 -9.93 -16.17
N VAL A 19 1.30 -8.71 -15.80
CA VAL A 19 0.88 -7.46 -16.44
C VAL A 19 1.77 -7.17 -17.65
N ASP A 20 1.17 -6.76 -18.76
CA ASP A 20 1.92 -6.35 -19.94
C ASP A 20 2.73 -5.06 -19.66
N ASN A 21 4.04 -5.10 -19.91
CA ASN A 21 4.95 -3.99 -19.62
C ASN A 21 4.77 -2.79 -20.56
N LYS A 22 4.09 -2.97 -21.69
CA LYS A 22 3.74 -1.89 -22.63
C LYS A 22 2.44 -1.21 -22.26
N SER A 23 1.56 -1.87 -21.52
CA SER A 23 0.29 -1.30 -21.09
C SER A 23 0.52 -0.13 -20.13
N LYS A 24 -0.33 0.89 -20.25
CA LYS A 24 -0.23 2.16 -19.53
C LYS A 24 -1.60 2.60 -19.04
N VAL A 25 -1.60 3.24 -17.88
CA VAL A 25 -2.70 4.09 -17.41
C VAL A 25 -2.33 5.55 -17.63
N THR A 26 -3.32 6.39 -17.88
CA THR A 26 -3.14 7.84 -17.98
C THR A 26 -3.70 8.47 -16.71
N LEU A 27 -2.97 9.41 -16.12
CA LEU A 27 -3.38 10.13 -14.92
C LEU A 27 -3.48 11.62 -15.23
N ASP A 28 -4.44 12.30 -14.61
CA ASP A 28 -4.42 13.76 -14.57
C ASP A 28 -3.17 14.24 -13.81
N LEU A 29 -2.56 15.33 -14.27
CA LEU A 29 -1.33 15.85 -13.65
C LEU A 29 -1.53 16.15 -12.16
N LYS A 30 -2.71 16.68 -11.78
CA LYS A 30 -3.05 16.98 -10.40
C LYS A 30 -3.08 15.71 -9.53
N ASP A 31 -3.67 14.64 -10.03
CA ASP A 31 -3.79 13.36 -9.34
C ASP A 31 -2.43 12.68 -9.19
N PHE A 32 -1.63 12.70 -10.26
CA PHE A 32 -0.24 12.22 -10.20
C PHE A 32 0.57 12.98 -9.14
N LEU A 33 0.47 14.32 -9.10
CA LEU A 33 1.18 15.12 -8.11
C LEU A 33 0.68 14.86 -6.68
N LEU A 34 -0.62 14.60 -6.48
CA LEU A 34 -1.17 14.22 -5.18
C LEU A 34 -0.58 12.89 -4.69
N ILE A 35 -0.53 11.87 -5.56
CA ILE A 35 0.10 10.58 -5.24
C ILE A 35 1.58 10.78 -4.92
N TYR A 36 2.31 11.51 -5.78
CA TYR A 36 3.73 11.77 -5.61
C TYR A 36 4.04 12.44 -4.26
N ARG A 37 3.30 13.50 -3.92
CA ARG A 37 3.47 14.24 -2.65
C ARG A 37 3.13 13.38 -1.43
N THR A 38 2.16 12.49 -1.55
CA THR A 38 1.80 11.55 -0.49
C THR A 38 2.92 10.54 -0.25
N ILE A 39 3.48 9.96 -1.32
CA ILE A 39 4.62 9.04 -1.24
C ILE A 39 5.86 9.76 -0.69
N GLU A 40 6.11 11.02 -1.09
CA GLU A 40 7.20 11.83 -0.56
C GLU A 40 7.11 11.98 0.97
N GLU A 41 5.92 12.27 1.49
CA GLU A 41 5.72 12.44 2.93
C GLU A 41 5.78 11.12 3.70
N LEU A 42 5.24 10.03 3.13
CA LEU A 42 5.41 8.68 3.69
C LEU A 42 6.89 8.30 3.75
N ARG A 43 7.66 8.56 2.68
CA ARG A 43 9.10 8.35 2.66
C ARG A 43 9.79 9.20 3.72
N ARG A 44 9.44 10.48 3.84
CA ARG A 44 10.00 11.37 4.89
C ARG A 44 9.75 10.80 6.27
N PHE A 45 8.51 10.38 6.56
CA PHE A 45 8.13 9.83 7.86
C PHE A 45 8.86 8.52 8.16
N PHE A 46 8.82 7.53 7.27
CA PHE A 46 9.34 6.18 7.52
C PHE A 46 10.86 6.03 7.36
N HIS A 47 11.52 6.93 6.62
CA HIS A 47 12.96 6.84 6.34
C HIS A 47 13.86 6.92 7.59
N ASN A 48 13.43 7.62 8.64
CA ASN A 48 14.19 7.75 9.88
C ASN A 48 13.31 7.44 11.10
N GLN A 49 13.73 6.48 11.93
CA GLN A 49 13.04 6.09 13.16
C GLN A 49 12.87 7.25 14.15
N ASP A 50 13.76 8.25 14.12
CA ASP A 50 13.65 9.44 14.96
C ASP A 50 12.39 10.29 14.65
N HIS A 51 11.78 10.11 13.48
CA HIS A 51 10.55 10.82 13.11
C HIS A 51 9.29 10.22 13.77
N TYR A 52 9.36 9.00 14.31
CA TYR A 52 8.27 8.32 14.99
C TYR A 52 8.73 7.77 16.35
N PRO A 53 9.15 8.66 17.28
CA PRO A 53 9.81 8.27 18.52
C PRO A 53 8.89 7.54 19.51
N ASN A 54 7.57 7.60 19.31
CA ASN A 54 6.59 6.92 20.15
C ASN A 54 5.25 6.73 19.41
N LEU A 55 4.40 5.88 19.98
CA LEU A 55 3.07 5.56 19.45
C LEU A 55 2.17 6.79 19.28
N LYS A 56 2.30 7.82 20.13
CA LYS A 56 1.50 9.04 19.99
C LYS A 56 1.84 9.80 18.72
N THR A 57 3.12 9.88 18.35
CA THR A 57 3.54 10.48 17.07
C THR A 57 3.01 9.67 15.88
N ILE A 58 3.08 8.34 15.97
CA ILE A 58 2.55 7.44 14.93
C ILE A 58 1.03 7.64 14.76
N HIS A 59 0.26 7.59 15.85
CA HIS A 59 -1.18 7.78 15.80
C HIS A 59 -1.56 9.18 15.29
N LYS A 60 -0.82 10.23 15.66
CA LYS A 60 -1.07 11.58 15.15
C LYS A 60 -0.79 11.71 13.66
N PHE A 61 0.26 11.05 13.16
CA PHE A 61 0.60 11.06 11.74
C PHE A 61 -0.42 10.26 10.92
N LEU A 62 -0.73 9.03 11.34
CA LEU A 62 -1.67 8.15 10.67
C LEU A 62 -3.09 8.74 10.70
N GLY A 63 -3.54 9.24 11.85
CA GLY A 63 -4.92 9.67 12.04
C GLY A 63 -5.91 8.52 11.89
N ASP A 64 -7.02 8.77 11.21
CA ASP A 64 -8.12 7.85 10.97
C ASP A 64 -8.73 8.09 9.58
N ARG A 65 -9.95 7.60 9.34
CA ARG A 65 -10.64 7.77 8.04
C ARG A 65 -10.98 9.22 7.73
N ASP A 66 -11.09 10.06 8.75
CA ASP A 66 -11.53 11.45 8.64
C ASP A 66 -10.37 12.46 8.76
N SER A 67 -9.18 12.00 9.17
CA SER A 67 -8.02 12.87 9.42
C SER A 67 -6.67 12.17 9.27
N GLY A 68 -5.61 12.94 9.03
CA GLY A 68 -4.24 12.42 8.98
C GLY A 68 -3.93 11.65 7.69
N MET A 69 -2.80 10.94 7.68
CA MET A 69 -2.29 10.27 6.49
C MET A 69 -3.24 9.17 5.96
N MET A 70 -3.98 8.50 6.85
CA MET A 70 -4.92 7.44 6.46
C MET A 70 -6.06 7.99 5.60
N SER A 71 -6.68 9.11 5.99
CA SER A 71 -7.71 9.78 5.18
C SER A 71 -7.24 10.15 3.77
N ILE A 72 -5.95 10.54 3.62
CA ILE A 72 -5.36 10.90 2.33
C ILE A 72 -5.14 9.65 1.48
N ILE A 73 -4.60 8.58 2.06
CA ILE A 73 -4.39 7.30 1.38
C ILE A 73 -5.73 6.70 0.94
N ASP A 74 -6.75 6.72 1.80
CA ASP A 74 -8.09 6.22 1.47
C ASP A 74 -8.69 6.99 0.30
N ASN A 75 -8.65 8.33 0.31
CA ASN A 75 -9.10 9.15 -0.81
C ASN A 75 -8.31 8.85 -2.10
N ILE A 76 -6.98 8.66 -2.01
CA ILE A 76 -6.20 8.30 -3.19
C ILE A 76 -6.62 6.94 -3.75
N TYR A 77 -6.79 5.94 -2.88
CA TYR A 77 -7.13 4.59 -3.29
C TYR A 77 -8.54 4.51 -3.88
N LEU A 78 -9.53 5.03 -3.16
CA LEU A 78 -10.96 4.89 -3.49
C LEU A 78 -11.41 5.88 -4.56
N ASP A 79 -10.94 7.13 -4.51
CA ASP A 79 -11.49 8.20 -5.34
C ASP A 79 -10.54 8.65 -6.45
N VAL A 80 -9.22 8.54 -6.28
CA VAL A 80 -8.27 9.01 -7.29
C VAL A 80 -7.89 7.88 -8.24
N LEU A 81 -7.33 6.79 -7.72
CA LEU A 81 -6.83 5.68 -8.53
C LEU A 81 -7.95 4.92 -9.24
N ASP A 82 -9.09 4.73 -8.58
CA ASP A 82 -10.25 4.01 -9.13
C ASP A 82 -10.75 4.63 -10.45
N LYS A 83 -10.76 5.97 -10.52
CA LYS A 83 -11.17 6.72 -11.73
C LYS A 83 -10.28 6.49 -12.95
N HIS A 84 -9.03 6.06 -12.73
CA HIS A 84 -8.04 5.84 -13.78
C HIS A 84 -7.87 4.35 -14.11
N LEU A 85 -8.63 3.46 -13.47
CA LEU A 85 -8.68 2.05 -13.85
C LEU A 85 -9.33 1.93 -15.24
N ASN A 86 -8.68 1.18 -16.10
CA ASN A 86 -9.24 0.76 -17.38
C ASN A 86 -9.71 -0.70 -17.28
N LYS A 87 -10.46 -1.18 -18.28
CA LYS A 87 -10.99 -2.55 -18.31
C LYS A 87 -9.95 -3.65 -18.10
N GLU A 88 -8.70 -3.40 -18.52
CA GLU A 88 -7.61 -4.35 -18.32
C GLU A 88 -7.18 -4.37 -16.85
N SER A 89 -7.04 -3.21 -16.22
CA SER A 89 -6.67 -3.05 -14.81
C SER A 89 -7.76 -3.62 -13.90
N GLU A 90 -9.03 -3.30 -14.17
CA GLU A 90 -10.19 -3.88 -13.49
C GLU A 90 -10.15 -5.40 -13.54
N LYS A 91 -9.97 -5.96 -14.74
CA LYS A 91 -9.85 -7.41 -14.92
C LYS A 91 -8.71 -8.00 -14.09
N ILE A 92 -7.52 -7.41 -14.12
CA ILE A 92 -6.37 -7.92 -13.36
C ILE A 92 -6.66 -7.90 -11.84
N LEU A 93 -7.33 -6.85 -11.35
CA LEU A 93 -7.70 -6.71 -9.94
C LEU A 93 -8.80 -7.68 -9.51
N GLU A 94 -9.79 -7.97 -10.37
CA GLU A 94 -10.90 -8.90 -10.08
C GLU A 94 -10.47 -10.36 -10.04
N PHE A 95 -9.46 -10.77 -10.81
CA PHE A 95 -9.07 -12.17 -10.99
C PHE A 95 -8.19 -12.75 -9.87
N ASP A 96 -8.09 -12.08 -8.71
CA ASP A 96 -7.26 -12.50 -7.57
C ASP A 96 -5.76 -12.67 -7.91
N ALA A 97 -5.33 -12.12 -9.06
CA ALA A 97 -3.98 -12.29 -9.59
C ALA A 97 -2.91 -11.65 -8.69
N PHE A 98 -3.32 -10.75 -7.80
CA PHE A 98 -2.46 -10.11 -6.80
C PHE A 98 -2.60 -10.73 -5.39
N HIS A 99 -3.43 -11.76 -5.20
CA HIS A 99 -3.53 -12.44 -3.92
C HIS A 99 -2.46 -13.51 -3.77
N ALA A 100 -1.36 -13.15 -3.12
CA ALA A 100 -0.25 -14.05 -2.87
C ALA A 100 -0.60 -15.24 -1.95
N GLY A 101 -1.77 -15.24 -1.30
CA GLY A 101 -2.11 -16.19 -0.22
C GLY A 101 -1.19 -16.08 1.01
N LEU A 102 -0.41 -15.00 1.09
CA LEU A 102 0.53 -14.71 2.17
C LEU A 102 -0.09 -13.71 3.14
N ILE A 103 0.19 -13.89 4.43
CA ILE A 103 -0.12 -12.87 5.43
C ILE A 103 1.11 -12.00 5.70
N PRO A 104 0.94 -10.68 5.88
CA PRO A 104 2.01 -9.82 6.38
C PRO A 104 2.46 -10.23 7.78
N PHE A 105 3.74 -10.07 8.10
CA PHE A 105 4.28 -10.42 9.43
C PHE A 105 3.56 -9.68 10.58
N TYR A 106 3.06 -8.46 10.33
CA TYR A 106 2.36 -7.65 11.33
C TYR A 106 0.92 -8.11 11.63
N TYR A 107 0.45 -9.18 11.00
CA TYR A 107 -0.80 -9.89 11.37
C TYR A 107 -0.58 -11.00 12.40
N ILE A 108 0.67 -11.33 12.68
CA ILE A 108 1.07 -12.35 13.63
C ILE A 108 1.23 -11.67 14.99
N LYS A 109 0.76 -12.30 16.06
CA LYS A 109 1.03 -11.78 17.41
C LYS A 109 2.53 -11.76 17.63
N THR A 110 3.03 -10.71 18.28
CA THR A 110 4.48 -10.52 18.53
C THR A 110 5.16 -11.72 19.18
N ASP A 111 4.43 -12.51 19.96
CA ASP A 111 4.94 -13.71 20.64
C ASP A 111 5.20 -14.91 19.70
N ASP A 112 4.61 -14.88 18.49
CA ASP A 112 4.71 -15.94 17.48
C ASP A 112 5.71 -15.59 16.37
N LEU A 113 6.30 -14.38 16.37
CA LEU A 113 7.37 -13.99 15.46
C LEU A 113 8.68 -14.62 15.94
N LYS A 114 9.05 -15.76 15.36
CA LYS A 114 10.42 -16.29 15.51
C LYS A 114 11.37 -15.31 14.82
N THR A 115 12.10 -14.55 15.61
CA THR A 115 13.25 -13.77 15.13
C THR A 115 14.33 -14.76 14.71
N GLU A 116 14.60 -14.82 13.40
CA GLU A 116 15.82 -15.46 12.88
C GLU A 116 17.06 -14.61 13.19
#